data_AF-A0A9D3PF98-F1
#
_entry.id   AF-A0A9D3PF98-F1
#
_cell.length_a   1.000
_cell.length_b   1.000
_cell.length_c   1.000
_cell.angle_alpha   90.00
_cell.angle_beta   90.00
_cell.angle_gamma   90.00
#
_symmetry.space_group_name_H-M   'P 1'
#
loop_
_entity.id
_entity.type
_entity.pdbx_description
1 polymer ?
#
loop_
_entity_poly.entity_id
_entity_poly.type
_entity_poly.pdbx_seq_one_letter_code
_entity_poly.pdbx_strand_id
1 'polypeptide(L)'
;MVPFSARKRVGLPGAFQAALHGVLTAVEFDQAVRDTMRCGGCTSSRGSFIGACLGAQIGLQGIPNSWKSKTHRYPAFLEHAKKVANANQA
;
A
#
# COMPACT_ATOMS: atom_id res chain seq x y z
N MET A 1 -10.07 -10.14 22.78
CA MET A 1 -11.06 -9.19 22.26
C MET A 1 -10.68 -7.80 22.75
N VAL A 2 -9.99 -7.01 21.93
CA VAL A 2 -9.55 -5.65 22.30
C VAL A 2 -10.27 -4.67 21.37
N PRO A 3 -11.11 -3.76 21.89
CA PRO A 3 -11.91 -2.86 21.07
C PRO A 3 -11.04 -1.68 20.64
N PHE A 4 -10.24 -1.86 19.59
CA PHE A 4 -9.49 -0.74 19.00
C PHE A 4 -10.44 0.04 18.09
N SER A 5 -11.31 0.84 18.71
CA SER A 5 -12.11 1.88 18.05
C SER A 5 -11.17 2.96 17.50
N ALA A 6 -10.50 2.61 16.41
CA ALA A 6 -9.51 3.43 15.76
C ALA A 6 -10.23 4.49 14.91
N ARG A 7 -10.61 5.61 15.54
CA ARG A 7 -10.73 6.88 14.81
C ARG A 7 -9.31 7.23 14.31
N LYS A 8 -8.88 6.62 13.21
CA LYS A 8 -7.52 6.72 12.65
C LYS A 8 -7.37 8.08 11.95
N ARG A 9 -7.02 9.09 12.76
CA ARG A 9 -6.63 10.44 12.29
C ARG A 9 -5.51 10.35 11.25
N VAL A 10 -5.56 11.29 10.30
CA VAL A 10 -4.53 11.65 9.30
C VAL A 10 -3.32 12.33 9.98
N GLY A 11 -2.83 11.78 11.08
CA GLY A 11 -1.72 12.32 11.84
C GLY A 11 -0.69 11.25 12.17
N LEU A 12 0.58 11.56 11.93
CA LEU A 12 1.68 10.85 12.59
C LEU A 12 1.53 11.08 14.10
N PRO A 13 1.68 10.05 14.96
CA PRO A 13 2.24 8.72 14.68
C PRO A 13 1.21 7.63 14.27
N GLY A 14 -0.10 7.91 14.35
CA GLY A 14 -1.15 6.88 14.19
C GLY A 14 -1.24 6.29 12.78
N ALA A 15 -1.00 7.09 11.75
CA ALA A 15 -0.96 6.60 10.35
C ALA A 15 0.23 5.66 10.10
N PHE A 16 1.39 5.97 10.68
CA PHE A 16 2.62 5.15 10.54
C PHE A 16 2.49 3.82 11.28
N GLN A 17 2.02 3.83 12.53
CA GLN A 17 1.81 2.61 13.31
C GLN A 17 0.80 1.67 12.66
N ALA A 18 -0.30 2.20 12.13
CA ALA A 18 -1.30 1.40 11.42
C ALA A 18 -0.73 0.74 10.17
N ALA A 19 0.16 1.42 9.48
CA ALA A 19 0.78 0.88 8.28
C ALA A 19 1.93 -0.08 8.56
N LEU A 20 2.74 0.17 9.61
CA LEU A 20 3.77 -0.76 10.06
C LEU A 20 3.15 -2.09 10.53
N HIS A 21 2.04 -2.02 11.27
CA HIS A 21 1.27 -3.23 11.58
C HIS A 21 0.79 -3.92 10.30
N GLY A 22 0.23 -3.18 9.34
CA GLY A 22 -0.21 -3.76 8.06
C GLY A 22 0.92 -4.45 7.30
N VAL A 23 2.12 -3.87 7.31
CA VAL A 23 3.35 -4.44 6.74
C VAL A 23 3.73 -5.76 7.41
N LEU A 24 3.70 -5.82 8.73
CA LEU A 24 4.15 -6.99 9.49
C LEU A 24 3.13 -8.14 9.53
N THR A 25 1.84 -7.85 9.31
CA THR A 25 0.76 -8.85 9.44
C THR A 25 0.12 -9.27 8.12
N ALA A 26 0.34 -8.54 7.03
CA ALA A 26 -0.25 -8.87 5.74
C ALA A 26 0.51 -10.02 5.08
N VAL A 27 -0.18 -11.13 4.87
CA VAL A 27 0.33 -12.28 4.10
C VAL A 27 0.14 -12.03 2.60
N GLU A 28 -0.94 -11.34 2.22
CA GLU A 28 -1.34 -11.14 0.83
C GLU A 28 -1.65 -9.66 0.54
N PHE A 29 -1.08 -9.14 -0.56
CA PHE A 29 -1.13 -7.72 -0.94
C PHE A 29 -2.56 -7.21 -1.14
N ASP A 30 -3.36 -7.96 -1.89
CA ASP A 30 -4.70 -7.52 -2.27
C ASP A 30 -5.64 -7.53 -1.06
N GLN A 31 -5.51 -8.52 -0.18
CA GLN A 31 -6.25 -8.62 1.07
C GLN A 31 -5.97 -7.43 1.98
N ALA A 32 -4.70 -7.06 2.16
CA ALA A 32 -4.32 -5.92 3.01
C ALA A 32 -4.81 -4.56 2.48
N VAL A 33 -4.75 -4.35 1.16
CA VAL A 33 -5.30 -3.14 0.52
C VAL A 33 -6.82 -3.10 0.68
N ARG A 34 -7.51 -4.22 0.44
CA ARG A 34 -8.98 -4.32 0.61
C ARG A 34 -9.41 -4.05 2.05
N ASP A 35 -8.72 -4.63 3.04
CA ASP A 35 -9.04 -4.41 4.45
C ASP A 35 -8.79 -2.96 4.86
N THR A 36 -7.75 -2.33 4.32
CA THR A 36 -7.51 -0.90 4.48
C THR A 36 -8.68 -0.07 3.96
N MET A 37 -9.23 -0.40 2.79
CA MET A 37 -10.40 0.29 2.23
C MET A 37 -11.67 0.03 3.05
N ARG A 38 -11.88 -1.21 3.53
CA ARG A 38 -13.05 -1.61 4.33
C ARG A 38 -13.15 -0.87 5.66
N CYS A 39 -12.03 -0.47 6.27
CA CYS A 39 -12.06 0.35 7.49
C CYS A 39 -12.56 1.79 7.26
N GLY A 40 -12.85 2.22 6.03
CA GLY A 40 -13.41 3.54 5.72
C GLY A 40 -12.45 4.72 5.98
N GLY A 41 -12.96 5.95 5.98
CA GLY A 41 -12.18 7.18 6.16
C GLY A 41 -11.37 7.58 4.92
N CYS A 42 -10.16 8.10 5.11
CA CYS A 42 -9.26 8.47 4.00
C CYS A 42 -8.58 7.22 3.42
N THR A 43 -9.32 6.49 2.58
CA THR A 43 -8.87 5.24 1.96
C THR A 43 -7.75 5.45 0.95
N SER A 44 -7.74 6.57 0.21
CA SER A 44 -6.71 6.90 -0.77
C SER A 44 -5.31 7.02 -0.14
N SER A 45 -5.15 7.88 0.87
CA SER A 45 -3.85 8.09 1.52
C SER A 45 -3.34 6.80 2.17
N ARG A 46 -4.20 6.11 2.91
CA ARG A 46 -3.84 4.86 3.60
C ARG A 46 -3.57 3.71 2.63
N GLY A 47 -4.37 3.61 1.57
CA GLY A 47 -4.22 2.61 0.50
C GLY A 47 -2.92 2.79 -0.27
N SER A 48 -2.56 4.03 -0.60
CA SER A 48 -1.27 4.35 -1.23
C SER A 48 -0.09 3.99 -0.32
N PHE A 49 -0.18 4.32 0.97
CA PHE A 49 0.92 4.03 1.91
C PHE A 49 1.10 2.52 2.11
N ILE A 50 0.03 1.78 2.42
CA ILE A 50 0.14 0.32 2.60
C ILE A 50 0.55 -0.38 1.30
N GLY A 51 0.04 0.08 0.15
CA GLY A 51 0.40 -0.44 -1.17
C GLY A 51 1.87 -0.20 -1.51
N ALA A 52 2.44 0.95 -1.15
CA ALA A 52 3.86 1.23 -1.33
C ALA A 52 4.73 0.30 -0.46
N CYS A 53 4.41 0.16 0.83
CA CYS A 53 5.22 -0.66 1.73
C CYS A 53 5.11 -2.17 1.42
N LEU A 54 3.91 -2.69 1.15
CA LEU A 54 3.73 -4.09 0.77
C LEU A 54 4.26 -4.37 -0.64
N GLY A 55 4.03 -3.45 -1.57
CA GLY A 55 4.54 -3.56 -2.95
C GLY A 55 6.07 -3.60 -3.00
N ALA A 56 6.76 -2.86 -2.13
CA ALA A 56 8.21 -2.93 -1.98
C ALA A 56 8.70 -4.30 -1.44
N GLN A 57 7.94 -4.93 -0.54
CA GLN A 57 8.31 -6.22 0.05
C GLN A 57 8.10 -7.41 -0.88
N ILE A 58 6.94 -7.46 -1.55
CA ILE A 58 6.57 -8.60 -2.42
C ILE A 58 7.10 -8.46 -3.86
N GLY A 59 7.54 -7.25 -4.23
CA GLY A 59 7.96 -6.91 -5.58
C GLY A 59 6.82 -6.83 -6.61
N LEU A 60 7.18 -6.56 -7.87
CA LEU A 60 6.21 -6.31 -8.94
C LEU A 60 5.31 -7.53 -9.26
N GLN A 61 5.81 -8.74 -8.98
CA GLN A 61 5.10 -9.99 -9.25
C GLN A 61 3.99 -10.29 -8.26
N GLY A 62 4.11 -9.81 -7.02
CA GLY A 62 3.06 -9.96 -6.00
C GLY A 62 1.84 -9.04 -6.22
N ILE A 63 1.91 -8.08 -7.15
CA ILE A 63 0.79 -7.19 -7.46
C ILE A 63 -0.15 -7.85 -8.48
N PRO A 64 -1.47 -7.96 -8.21
CA PRO A 64 -2.43 -8.58 -9.12
C PRO A 64 -2.42 -7.95 -10.52
N ASN A 65 -2.33 -8.79 -11.57
CA ASN A 65 -2.38 -8.33 -12.96
C ASN A 65 -3.68 -7.58 -13.29
N SER A 66 -4.79 -8.00 -12.70
CA SER A 66 -6.09 -7.34 -12.86
C SER A 66 -6.15 -5.94 -12.27
N TRP A 67 -5.28 -5.59 -11.32
CA TRP A 67 -5.19 -4.25 -10.73
C TRP A 67 -4.26 -3.36 -11.56
N LYS A 68 -3.15 -3.93 -12.04
CA LYS A 68 -2.23 -3.26 -12.97
C LYS A 68 -2.96 -2.80 -14.24
N SER A 69 -3.79 -3.67 -14.83
CA SER A 69 -4.57 -3.33 -16.03
C SER A 69 -5.66 -2.27 -15.81
N LYS A 70 -6.17 -2.14 -14.58
CA LYS A 70 -7.17 -1.13 -14.20
C LYS A 70 -6.55 0.19 -13.73
N THR A 71 -5.23 0.26 -13.60
CA THR A 71 -4.54 1.46 -13.16
C THR A 71 -4.35 2.42 -14.33
N HIS A 72 -4.85 3.64 -14.21
CA HIS A 72 -4.73 4.64 -15.25
C HIS A 72 -3.26 4.97 -15.54
N ARG A 73 -2.87 4.97 -16.82
CA ARG A 73 -1.49 5.22 -17.29
C ARG A 73 -0.43 4.31 -16.66
N TYR A 74 -0.81 3.08 -16.29
CA TYR A 74 0.11 2.10 -15.70
C TYR A 74 1.43 1.92 -16.49
N PRO A 75 1.45 1.85 -17.84
CA PRO A 75 2.70 1.68 -18.59
C PRO A 75 3.70 2.83 -18.36
N ALA A 76 3.24 4.08 -18.43
CA ALA A 76 4.08 5.25 -18.19
C ALA A 76 4.54 5.32 -16.72
N PHE A 77 3.64 5.03 -15.78
CA PHE A 77 3.99 4.95 -14.36
C PHE A 77 5.10 3.92 -14.11
N LEU A 78 5.00 2.73 -14.69
CA LEU A 78 5.98 1.66 -14.51
C LEU A 78 7.35 2.04 -15.11
N GLU A 79 7.38 2.72 -16.25
CA GLU A 79 8.62 3.23 -16.84
C GLU A 79 9.32 4.22 -15.91
N HIS A 80 8.57 5.19 -15.36
CA HIS A 80 9.11 6.17 -14.41
C HIS A 80 9.58 5.51 -13.11
N ALA A 81 8.80 4.56 -12.57
CA ALA A 81 9.18 3.82 -11.37
C ALA A 81 10.49 3.05 -11.55
N LYS A 82 10.68 2.40 -12.71
CA LYS A 82 11.94 1.71 -13.05
C LYS A 82 13.12 2.68 -13.17
N LYS A 83 12.94 3.84 -13.80
CA LYS A 83 13.97 4.88 -13.89
C LYS A 83 14.44 5.33 -12.51
N VAL A 84 13.50 5.58 -11.60
CA VAL A 84 13.81 5.96 -10.21
C VAL A 84 14.51 4.81 -9.48
N ALA A 85 14.02 3.58 -9.59
CA ALA A 85 14.62 2.43 -8.92
C ALA A 85 16.08 2.21 -9.36
N ASN A 86 16.36 2.29 -10.66
CA ASN A 86 17.71 2.11 -11.21
C ASN A 86 18.65 3.25 -10.81
N ALA A 87 18.15 4.49 -10.70
CA ALA A 87 18.95 5.62 -10.24
C ALA A 87 19.39 5.53 -8.77
N ASN A 88 18.71 4.71 -7.96
CA ASN A 88 19.02 4.49 -6.55
C ASN A 88 19.81 3.18 -6.29
N GLN A 89 20.28 2.51 -7.35
CA GLN A 89 21.14 1.32 -7.26
C GLN A 89 22.64 1.64 -7.40
N ALA A 90 23.02 2.91 -7.25
CA ALA A 90 24.40 3.40 -7.29
C ALA A 90 24.99 3.57 -5.88
#